data_AF-A0A0H4WX25-F1
#
_entry.id   AF-A0A0H4WX25-F1
#
_cell.length_a   1.000
_cell.length_b   1.000
_cell.length_c   1.000
_cell.angle_alpha   90.00
_cell.angle_beta   90.00
_cell.angle_gamma   90.00
#
_symmetry.space_group_name_H-M   'P 1'
#
loop_
_entity.id
_entity.type
_entity.pdbx_description
1 polymer ?
#
loop_
_entity_poly.entity_id
_entity_poly.type
_entity_poly.pdbx_seq_one_letter_code
_entity_poly.pdbx_strand_id
1 'polypeptide(L)'
;MQRHTPHASLPAPGIAHGEGAQSRLAFPGGNVHHLSSFEREVPMRKLSMALIAGVALAGCGVDPEAENQEIVSNLIQAGFPANDIMIVDGAVYVGRDAHVTLDASREMIQTPEESTEQYHTTNLVGTSVTKICVNPTAAFNAYPRLSEGLDLAIANYNEQGLRLTFSRGPSTDCTANIIAQTTTGTGGSAGFPSNGQPYGIINIGTGLDSYSADVNEHVITHELGHAIGFRHSDYYNRSISCNIGGDEGEAGVGAIHIPGTPTTATVGGSVMNSCFRSTETGEWTATDITALNFLYGGGGGVQSCSSYSFTSYRGQNGRQITCSCTTLGGGAVWGTDLYTDDSAVCTAAVHAGAIPASGGTVTVTIQPGQNSYTGSTRNGVTTSSYGAWSGSISFVGQTPPPPSCSTYSFTSYRGQNGTKIPCTCGAVSSGAVWGTDIYTDDSNACVAAVHAGVIPSSGGRVVVTIAPGQSSYTASTRNGITTYSYGAWSGSITLGLR
;
A
#
# COMPACT_ATOMS: atom_id res chain seq x y z
N MET A 1 -15.84 -47.14 -41.83
CA MET A 1 -17.13 -46.44 -41.67
C MET A 1 -16.78 -44.96 -41.63
N GLN A 2 -17.02 -44.10 -42.65
CA GLN A 2 -18.32 -43.57 -43.15
C GLN A 2 -19.18 -43.01 -42.00
N ARG A 3 -19.65 -41.75 -41.95
CA ARG A 3 -19.76 -40.58 -42.89
C ARG A 3 -19.53 -39.26 -42.10
N HIS A 4 -18.96 -38.18 -42.64
CA HIS A 4 -19.49 -37.15 -43.57
C HIS A 4 -20.60 -36.23 -43.00
N THR A 5 -20.40 -34.91 -43.15
CA THR A 5 -21.22 -33.75 -42.74
C THR A 5 -22.39 -33.46 -43.71
N PRO A 6 -23.33 -32.52 -43.42
CA PRO A 6 -23.19 -31.15 -43.97
C PRO A 6 -23.85 -29.98 -43.18
N HIS A 7 -23.70 -28.75 -43.69
CA HIS A 7 -24.31 -27.47 -43.27
C HIS A 7 -25.77 -27.26 -43.75
N ALA A 8 -26.52 -26.40 -43.03
CA ALA A 8 -27.53 -25.43 -43.53
C ALA A 8 -27.77 -24.41 -42.38
N SER A 9 -27.81 -23.06 -42.50
CA SER A 9 -28.40 -22.08 -43.45
C SER A 9 -29.72 -21.47 -42.94
N LEU A 10 -29.83 -20.13 -43.05
CA LEU A 10 -30.81 -19.21 -42.42
C LEU A 10 -32.27 -19.36 -42.90
N PRO A 11 -33.25 -18.70 -42.23
CA PRO A 11 -33.68 -17.38 -42.73
C PRO A 11 -33.94 -16.30 -41.65
N ALA A 12 -33.98 -15.03 -42.09
CA ALA A 12 -34.44 -13.87 -41.30
C ALA A 12 -35.98 -13.71 -41.35
N PRO A 13 -36.57 -12.98 -40.40
CA PRO A 13 -37.04 -11.60 -40.67
C PRO A 13 -36.68 -10.66 -39.49
N GLY A 14 -36.93 -9.35 -39.48
CA GLY A 14 -37.55 -8.41 -40.44
C GLY A 14 -37.68 -7.05 -39.73
N ILE A 15 -37.51 -5.93 -40.45
CA ILE A 15 -37.40 -4.58 -39.85
C ILE A 15 -38.77 -4.04 -39.40
N ALA A 16 -38.83 -3.44 -38.21
CA ALA A 16 -39.89 -2.51 -37.82
C ALA A 16 -39.31 -1.34 -37.01
N HIS A 17 -39.62 -0.11 -37.41
CA HIS A 17 -39.23 1.11 -36.70
C HIS A 17 -40.16 1.38 -35.50
N GLY A 18 -39.62 2.03 -34.47
CA GLY A 18 -40.39 2.57 -33.34
C GLY A 18 -39.64 3.74 -32.69
N GLU A 19 -40.17 4.95 -32.84
CA GLU A 19 -39.62 6.19 -32.28
C GLU A 19 -40.09 6.45 -30.85
N GLY A 20 -39.38 7.33 -30.13
CA GLY A 20 -39.84 7.97 -28.90
C GLY A 20 -39.24 7.38 -27.60
N ALA A 21 -38.83 8.18 -26.61
CA ALA A 21 -38.76 9.65 -26.57
C ALA A 21 -37.66 10.12 -25.60
N GLN A 22 -36.86 11.10 -26.01
CA GLN A 22 -36.02 11.87 -25.08
C GLN A 22 -36.83 13.06 -24.56
N SER A 23 -37.17 13.08 -23.28
CA SER A 23 -37.78 14.25 -22.65
C SER A 23 -36.70 15.24 -22.21
N ARG A 24 -36.34 16.18 -23.09
CA ARG A 24 -35.72 17.45 -22.68
C ARG A 24 -36.84 18.43 -22.34
N LEU A 25 -36.97 18.82 -21.08
CA LEU A 25 -37.83 19.95 -20.69
C LEU A 25 -37.01 21.24 -20.62
N ALA A 26 -37.51 22.26 -21.30
CA ALA A 26 -36.83 23.53 -21.51
C ALA A 26 -37.27 24.60 -20.49
N PHE A 27 -36.38 25.59 -20.30
CA PHE A 27 -36.72 26.87 -19.69
C PHE A 27 -37.79 27.61 -20.51
N PRO A 28 -38.74 28.32 -19.86
CA PRO A 28 -39.41 29.46 -20.45
C PRO A 28 -38.70 30.77 -20.08
N GLY A 29 -38.36 31.58 -21.08
CA GLY A 29 -37.92 32.97 -20.90
C GLY A 29 -39.05 33.95 -21.22
N GLY A 30 -38.91 35.18 -20.71
CA GLY A 30 -39.83 36.30 -20.92
C GLY A 30 -39.97 37.13 -19.64
N ASN A 31 -39.95 38.47 -19.65
CA ASN A 31 -39.85 39.39 -20.77
C ASN A 31 -39.16 40.70 -20.32
N VAL A 32 -38.51 41.43 -21.23
CA VAL A 32 -37.79 42.68 -20.89
C VAL A 32 -38.72 43.88 -21.03
N HIS A 33 -38.84 44.71 -19.99
CA HIS A 33 -39.36 46.08 -20.12
C HIS A 33 -38.51 47.08 -19.33
N HIS A 34 -38.30 48.24 -19.96
CA HIS A 34 -37.32 49.26 -19.61
C HIS A 34 -38.05 50.53 -19.15
N LEU A 35 -37.78 51.04 -17.94
CA LEU A 35 -38.16 52.37 -17.41
C LEU A 35 -37.28 52.64 -16.16
N SER A 36 -36.16 53.37 -16.30
CA SER A 36 -36.01 54.80 -15.98
C SER A 36 -36.04 55.17 -14.48
N SER A 37 -34.82 55.32 -13.91
CA SER A 37 -34.41 56.41 -13.01
C SER A 37 -35.39 56.99 -11.97
N PHE A 38 -35.05 56.85 -10.68
CA PHE A 38 -35.16 57.96 -9.73
C PHE A 38 -34.19 57.80 -8.54
N GLU A 39 -33.25 58.74 -8.39
CA GLU A 39 -32.43 58.88 -7.19
C GLU A 39 -33.21 59.61 -6.09
N ARG A 40 -33.02 59.26 -4.82
CA ARG A 40 -33.20 60.18 -3.70
C ARG A 40 -32.47 59.74 -2.44
N GLU A 41 -31.57 60.61 -1.99
CA GLU A 41 -30.81 60.47 -0.74
C GLU A 41 -31.53 61.09 0.47
N VAL A 42 -31.33 60.47 1.65
CA VAL A 42 -31.10 61.14 2.97
C VAL A 42 -32.31 61.89 3.62
N PRO A 43 -32.43 62.06 4.97
CA PRO A 43 -31.48 61.77 6.05
C PRO A 43 -31.93 60.87 7.22
N MET A 44 -30.90 60.38 7.89
CA MET A 44 -30.81 59.94 9.30
C MET A 44 -31.55 60.85 10.31
N ARG A 45 -32.31 60.26 11.24
CA ARG A 45 -32.83 60.97 12.44
C ARG A 45 -32.61 60.13 13.70
N LYS A 46 -31.78 60.65 14.61
CA LYS A 46 -31.45 60.03 15.90
C LYS A 46 -32.67 60.04 16.83
N LEU A 47 -32.95 58.91 17.49
CA LEU A 47 -33.66 58.91 18.76
C LEU A 47 -33.10 57.80 19.66
N SER A 48 -32.61 58.16 20.83
CA SER A 48 -32.02 57.26 21.81
C SER A 48 -33.04 56.98 22.90
N MET A 49 -33.30 55.71 23.27
CA MET A 49 -33.74 55.40 24.65
C MET A 49 -33.54 53.93 25.06
N ALA A 50 -32.93 53.81 26.25
CA ALA A 50 -33.10 52.77 27.27
C ALA A 50 -32.83 51.29 26.93
N LEU A 51 -31.77 50.78 27.57
CA LEU A 51 -31.58 49.39 27.99
C LEU A 51 -32.89 48.66 28.36
N ILE A 52 -33.08 47.47 27.79
CA ILE A 52 -33.63 46.33 28.53
C ILE A 52 -32.55 45.25 28.49
N ALA A 53 -32.00 44.92 29.65
CA ALA A 53 -30.98 43.88 29.79
C ALA A 53 -31.63 42.49 29.70
N GLY A 54 -31.93 42.05 28.47
CA GLY A 54 -32.24 40.65 28.19
C GLY A 54 -30.96 39.83 28.29
N VAL A 55 -30.67 39.28 29.47
CA VAL A 55 -29.63 38.27 29.65
C VAL A 55 -30.13 36.97 29.00
N ALA A 56 -29.96 36.88 27.69
CA ALA A 56 -29.97 35.60 27.00
C ALA A 56 -28.73 34.85 27.49
N LEU A 57 -28.95 33.72 28.17
CA LEU A 57 -27.90 32.82 28.62
C LEU A 57 -27.12 32.34 27.38
N ALA A 58 -25.91 32.84 27.21
CA ALA A 58 -24.95 32.30 26.26
C ALA A 58 -24.57 30.90 26.74
N GLY A 59 -25.29 29.89 26.26
CA GLY A 59 -24.81 28.52 26.30
C GLY A 59 -23.54 28.43 25.47
N CYS A 60 -22.55 27.68 25.94
CA CYS A 60 -21.32 27.40 25.20
C CYS A 60 -21.61 26.39 24.07
N GLY A 61 -22.41 26.81 23.09
CA GLY A 61 -22.46 26.17 21.77
C GLY A 61 -21.39 26.81 20.90
N VAL A 62 -20.51 26.00 20.33
CA VAL A 62 -19.59 26.45 19.27
C VAL A 62 -20.46 26.82 18.07
N ASP A 63 -20.16 27.94 17.41
CA ASP A 63 -20.86 28.37 16.20
C ASP A 63 -20.49 27.42 15.04
N PRO A 64 -21.42 26.61 14.49
CA PRO A 64 -21.08 25.58 13.50
C PRO A 64 -20.44 26.16 12.24
N GLU A 65 -20.86 27.34 11.81
CA GLU A 65 -20.24 28.08 10.72
C GLU A 65 -18.79 28.48 11.02
N ALA A 66 -18.45 28.79 12.27
CA ALA A 66 -17.09 29.13 12.67
C ALA A 66 -16.20 27.88 12.81
N GLU A 67 -16.73 26.78 13.33
CA GLU A 67 -16.05 25.48 13.39
C GLU A 67 -15.72 24.97 11.98
N ASN A 68 -16.70 25.01 11.06
CA ASN A 68 -16.50 24.63 9.67
C ASN A 68 -15.47 25.52 8.96
N GLN A 69 -15.44 26.84 9.24
CA GLN A 69 -14.40 27.73 8.73
C GLN A 69 -13.00 27.36 9.24
N GLU A 70 -12.87 26.96 10.52
CA GLU A 70 -11.60 26.50 11.07
C GLU A 70 -11.17 25.17 10.42
N ILE A 71 -12.07 24.19 10.28
CA ILE A 71 -11.79 22.91 9.61
C ILE A 71 -11.33 23.14 8.17
N VAL A 72 -12.04 23.96 7.39
CA VAL A 72 -11.65 24.28 6.00
C VAL A 72 -10.28 24.97 5.95
N SER A 73 -10.00 25.90 6.85
CA SER A 73 -8.69 26.57 6.94
C SER A 73 -7.57 25.59 7.26
N ASN A 74 -7.79 24.70 8.24
CA ASN A 74 -6.84 23.68 8.67
C ASN A 74 -6.58 22.67 7.56
N LEU A 75 -7.60 22.29 6.78
CA LEU A 75 -7.48 21.39 5.63
C LEU A 75 -6.68 22.01 4.48
N ILE A 76 -6.94 23.28 4.15
CA ILE A 76 -6.12 24.01 3.15
C ILE A 76 -4.67 24.10 3.60
N GLN A 77 -4.42 24.36 4.89
CA GLN A 77 -3.07 24.35 5.46
C GLN A 77 -2.44 22.95 5.49
N ALA A 78 -3.26 21.90 5.63
CA ALA A 78 -2.89 20.50 5.52
C ALA A 78 -2.89 19.97 4.07
N GLY A 79 -2.77 20.85 3.07
CA GLY A 79 -2.52 20.48 1.68
C GLY A 79 -3.74 20.12 0.85
N PHE A 80 -4.96 20.08 1.42
CA PHE A 80 -6.18 19.77 0.68
C PHE A 80 -6.63 20.97 -0.19
N PRO A 81 -7.11 20.75 -1.43
CA PRO A 81 -7.46 21.81 -2.33
C PRO A 81 -8.93 22.19 -2.14
N ALA A 82 -9.25 23.48 -2.22
CA ALA A 82 -10.56 24.00 -1.88
C ALA A 82 -11.73 23.46 -2.76
N ASN A 83 -11.44 22.82 -3.89
CA ASN A 83 -12.41 22.16 -4.78
C ASN A 83 -12.75 20.71 -4.41
N ASP A 84 -11.99 20.07 -3.50
CA ASP A 84 -12.28 18.72 -2.98
C ASP A 84 -12.79 18.75 -1.54
N ILE A 85 -12.61 19.88 -0.83
CA ILE A 85 -13.30 20.16 0.44
C ILE A 85 -14.76 20.54 0.16
N MET A 86 -15.72 19.87 0.81
CA MET A 86 -17.16 20.14 0.69
C MET A 86 -17.86 20.13 2.04
N ILE A 87 -18.92 20.94 2.17
CA ILE A 87 -19.79 20.93 3.35
C ILE A 87 -21.11 20.27 2.96
N VAL A 88 -21.44 19.15 3.62
CA VAL A 88 -22.67 18.38 3.42
C VAL A 88 -23.37 18.26 4.76
N ASP A 89 -24.65 18.68 4.82
CA ASP A 89 -25.48 18.68 6.03
C ASP A 89 -24.82 19.31 7.27
N GLY A 90 -23.97 20.32 7.04
CA GLY A 90 -23.26 21.07 8.10
C GLY A 90 -21.95 20.45 8.56
N ALA A 91 -21.49 19.36 7.94
CA ALA A 91 -20.25 18.65 8.23
C ALA A 91 -19.25 18.77 7.07
N VAL A 92 -17.93 18.80 7.36
CA VAL A 92 -16.88 18.99 6.34
C VAL A 92 -16.30 17.65 5.87
N TYR A 93 -16.32 17.42 4.57
CA TYR A 93 -15.77 16.24 3.91
C TYR A 93 -14.64 16.62 2.95
N VAL A 94 -13.72 15.69 2.78
CA VAL A 94 -12.68 15.65 1.73
C VAL A 94 -12.78 14.31 1.02
N GLY A 95 -12.31 14.20 -0.22
CA GLY A 95 -12.47 12.98 -1.03
C GLY A 95 -13.92 12.67 -1.44
N ARG A 96 -14.94 13.35 -0.89
CA ARG A 96 -16.40 13.07 -0.94
C ARG A 96 -16.90 12.03 0.06
N ASP A 97 -15.99 11.37 0.77
CA ASP A 97 -16.21 10.17 1.59
C ASP A 97 -15.54 10.29 2.96
N ALA A 98 -14.46 11.05 3.12
CA ALA A 98 -13.81 11.24 4.42
C ALA A 98 -14.30 12.51 5.15
N HIS A 99 -15.09 12.34 6.21
CA HIS A 99 -15.45 13.40 7.15
C HIS A 99 -14.25 13.85 7.99
N VAL A 100 -14.14 15.15 8.24
CA VAL A 100 -13.06 15.76 9.02
C VAL A 100 -13.64 16.51 10.21
N THR A 101 -13.34 16.05 11.42
CA THR A 101 -13.70 16.75 12.66
C THR A 101 -12.74 17.90 12.95
N LEU A 102 -13.15 18.84 13.81
CA LEU A 102 -12.30 19.94 14.25
C LEU A 102 -10.97 19.47 14.84
N ASP A 103 -11.00 18.49 15.75
CA ASP A 103 -9.78 17.92 16.35
C ASP A 103 -8.91 17.22 15.31
N ALA A 104 -9.51 16.43 14.39
CA ALA A 104 -8.77 15.78 13.32
C ALA A 104 -8.06 16.82 12.44
N SER A 105 -8.75 17.91 12.07
CA SER A 105 -8.18 18.98 11.24
C SER A 105 -6.99 19.69 11.91
N ARG A 106 -7.02 19.86 13.23
CA ARG A 106 -5.94 20.48 14.02
C ARG A 106 -4.70 19.58 14.11
N GLU A 107 -4.89 18.27 14.17
CA GLU A 107 -3.79 17.29 14.13
C GLU A 107 -3.12 17.22 12.74
N MET A 108 -3.84 17.54 11.66
CA MET A 108 -3.36 17.47 10.26
C MET A 108 -2.31 18.50 9.84
N ILE A 109 -2.01 19.50 10.68
CA ILE A 109 -1.18 20.67 10.30
C ILE A 109 0.35 20.40 10.42
N GLN A 110 0.77 19.18 10.82
CA GLN A 110 2.20 18.85 11.00
C GLN A 110 2.87 18.33 9.72
N THR A 111 3.93 19.02 9.27
CA THR A 111 4.65 18.74 8.00
C THR A 111 5.88 17.84 8.21
N PRO A 112 6.09 16.85 7.32
CA PRO A 112 7.36 16.77 6.57
C PRO A 112 7.20 16.42 5.07
N GLU A 113 8.18 16.84 4.27
CA GLU A 113 8.10 16.94 2.79
C GLU A 113 8.13 15.62 1.96
N GLU A 114 7.60 15.76 0.73
CA GLU A 114 7.81 14.99 -0.52
C GLU A 114 7.14 13.60 -0.73
N SER A 115 6.98 13.26 -2.02
CA SER A 115 6.08 12.27 -2.64
C SER A 115 6.69 10.84 -2.80
N THR A 116 5.97 9.76 -3.17
CA THR A 116 4.61 9.61 -3.75
C THR A 116 4.00 8.22 -3.47
N GLU A 117 2.67 8.08 -3.25
CA GLU A 117 1.79 6.86 -3.12
C GLU A 117 1.47 6.24 -1.72
N GLN A 118 0.35 5.50 -1.65
CA GLN A 118 -0.28 4.91 -0.45
C GLN A 118 -0.18 5.82 0.77
N TYR A 119 -1.15 6.70 0.93
CA TYR A 119 -1.02 7.81 1.86
C TYR A 119 -1.72 7.56 3.18
N HIS A 120 -1.10 8.02 4.26
CA HIS A 120 -1.77 8.18 5.54
C HIS A 120 -1.90 9.66 5.91
N THR A 121 -2.92 9.98 6.71
CA THR A 121 -2.94 11.25 7.44
C THR A 121 -1.95 11.18 8.60
N THR A 122 -1.50 12.33 9.11
CA THR A 122 -0.78 12.43 10.39
C THR A 122 -1.51 11.76 11.56
N ASN A 123 -2.83 11.60 11.45
CA ASN A 123 -3.69 11.08 12.50
C ASN A 123 -3.79 9.55 12.33
N LEU A 124 -3.08 8.83 13.19
CA LEU A 124 -3.07 7.37 13.21
C LEU A 124 -3.69 6.84 14.50
N VAL A 125 -4.26 5.62 14.43
CA VAL A 125 -4.79 4.91 15.58
C VAL A 125 -3.65 4.53 16.53
N GLY A 126 -3.75 5.03 17.76
CA GLY A 126 -2.71 4.93 18.78
C GLY A 126 -2.44 3.49 19.25
N THR A 127 -1.34 3.32 19.98
CA THR A 127 -0.88 2.01 20.48
C THR A 127 -1.77 1.41 21.57
N SER A 128 -2.62 2.23 22.22
CA SER A 128 -3.59 1.83 23.24
C SER A 128 -4.83 1.13 22.66
N VAL A 129 -5.19 1.41 21.41
CA VAL A 129 -6.23 0.67 20.69
C VAL A 129 -5.62 -0.63 20.17
N THR A 130 -6.33 -1.74 20.34
CA THR A 130 -5.86 -3.11 20.05
C THR A 130 -6.98 -3.99 19.49
N LYS A 131 -8.24 -3.69 19.83
CA LYS A 131 -9.43 -4.35 19.35
C LYS A 131 -10.52 -3.32 19.07
N ILE A 132 -10.93 -3.21 17.82
CA ILE A 132 -11.96 -2.30 17.34
C ILE A 132 -13.26 -3.10 17.15
N CYS A 133 -14.30 -2.75 17.89
CA CYS A 133 -15.65 -3.28 17.66
C CYS A 133 -16.32 -2.49 16.54
N VAL A 134 -16.70 -3.16 15.45
CA VAL A 134 -17.58 -2.57 14.43
C VAL A 134 -19.01 -2.97 14.75
N ASN A 135 -19.82 -2.01 15.17
CA ASN A 135 -21.17 -2.20 15.70
C ASN A 135 -22.21 -1.85 14.63
N PRO A 136 -22.73 -2.83 13.86
CA PRO A 136 -23.76 -2.55 12.87
C PRO A 136 -25.10 -2.22 13.53
N THR A 137 -25.73 -1.14 13.07
CA THR A 137 -27.09 -0.77 13.48
C THR A 137 -28.12 -1.83 13.06
N ALA A 138 -29.30 -1.83 13.69
CA ALA A 138 -30.40 -2.71 13.28
C ALA A 138 -30.85 -2.48 11.83
N ALA A 139 -30.76 -1.24 11.33
CA ALA A 139 -31.01 -0.90 9.93
C ALA A 139 -29.96 -1.50 8.99
N PHE A 140 -28.68 -1.43 9.35
CA PHE A 140 -27.58 -2.05 8.59
C PHE A 140 -27.76 -3.57 8.48
N ASN A 141 -28.04 -4.24 9.60
CA ASN A 141 -28.26 -5.70 9.62
C ASN A 141 -29.54 -6.15 8.88
N ALA A 142 -30.44 -5.22 8.49
CA ALA A 142 -31.62 -5.54 7.70
C ALA A 142 -31.31 -5.74 6.20
N TYR A 143 -30.14 -5.33 5.73
CA TYR A 143 -29.66 -5.53 4.36
C TYR A 143 -28.66 -6.70 4.32
N PRO A 144 -29.02 -7.87 3.75
CA PRO A 144 -28.20 -9.07 3.83
C PRO A 144 -26.80 -8.90 3.24
N ARG A 145 -26.63 -8.17 2.13
CA ARG A 145 -25.31 -8.01 1.50
C ARG A 145 -24.42 -7.02 2.24
N LEU A 146 -24.98 -5.95 2.81
CA LEU A 146 -24.22 -5.06 3.70
C LEU A 146 -23.72 -5.86 4.92
N SER A 147 -24.59 -6.69 5.50
CA SER A 147 -24.27 -7.53 6.65
C SER A 147 -23.19 -8.58 6.32
N GLU A 148 -23.29 -9.26 5.18
CA GLU A 148 -22.32 -10.25 4.71
C GLU A 148 -20.95 -9.60 4.40
N GLY A 149 -20.95 -8.49 3.65
CA GLY A 149 -19.73 -7.73 3.34
C GLY A 149 -19.01 -7.20 4.58
N LEU A 150 -19.74 -6.88 5.66
CA LEU A 150 -19.11 -6.50 6.94
C LEU A 150 -18.38 -7.66 7.62
N ASP A 151 -18.92 -8.88 7.57
CA ASP A 151 -18.22 -10.06 8.13
C ASP A 151 -16.94 -10.36 7.34
N LEU A 152 -17.02 -10.26 6.00
CA LEU A 152 -15.87 -10.45 5.11
C LEU A 152 -14.80 -9.38 5.35
N ALA A 153 -15.16 -8.10 5.41
CA ALA A 153 -14.22 -7.01 5.66
C ALA A 153 -13.50 -7.17 7.01
N ILE A 154 -14.22 -7.57 8.07
CA ILE A 154 -13.64 -7.85 9.39
C ILE A 154 -12.68 -9.04 9.33
N ALA A 155 -13.00 -10.10 8.57
CA ALA A 155 -12.10 -11.24 8.37
C ALA A 155 -10.83 -10.81 7.63
N ASN A 156 -10.98 -10.14 6.49
CA ASN A 156 -9.92 -9.66 5.61
C ASN A 156 -8.89 -8.76 6.34
N TYR A 157 -9.35 -7.85 7.23
CA TYR A 157 -8.45 -7.11 8.14
C TYR A 157 -7.70 -8.00 9.14
N ASN A 158 -8.40 -8.93 9.80
CA ASN A 158 -7.82 -9.78 10.83
C ASN A 158 -6.79 -10.79 10.27
N GLU A 159 -6.97 -11.23 9.02
CA GLU A 159 -6.03 -12.13 8.34
C GLU A 159 -4.63 -11.50 8.13
N GLN A 160 -4.54 -10.16 8.13
CA GLN A 160 -3.26 -9.46 7.99
C GLN A 160 -2.37 -9.47 9.26
N GLY A 161 -2.89 -9.94 10.40
CA GLY A 161 -2.10 -10.09 11.64
C GLY A 161 -1.61 -8.77 12.25
N LEU A 162 -2.39 -7.70 12.08
CA LEU A 162 -2.07 -6.35 12.54
C LEU A 162 -2.07 -6.24 14.07
N ARG A 163 -1.51 -5.14 14.59
CA ARG A 163 -1.58 -4.72 15.99
C ARG A 163 -3.01 -4.40 16.45
N LEU A 164 -3.87 -4.09 15.47
CA LEU A 164 -5.29 -3.81 15.62
C LEU A 164 -6.07 -5.01 15.10
N THR A 165 -6.96 -5.56 15.92
CA THR A 165 -7.94 -6.57 15.50
C THR A 165 -9.31 -5.94 15.36
N PHE A 166 -10.12 -6.46 14.44
CA PHE A 166 -11.51 -6.04 14.28
C PHE A 166 -12.43 -7.14 14.80
N SER A 167 -13.58 -6.76 15.34
CA SER A 167 -14.59 -7.70 15.82
C SER A 167 -15.97 -7.14 15.52
N ARG A 168 -16.89 -8.00 15.06
CA ARG A 168 -18.29 -7.60 14.95
C ARG A 168 -18.85 -7.40 16.35
N GLY A 169 -19.37 -6.20 16.58
CA GLY A 169 -19.97 -5.79 17.84
C GLY A 169 -21.48 -6.07 17.91
N PRO A 170 -22.10 -5.88 19.09
CA PRO A 170 -21.48 -5.39 20.32
C PRO A 170 -20.65 -6.46 21.05
N SER A 171 -19.44 -6.08 21.48
CA SER A 171 -18.62 -6.86 22.43
C SER A 171 -18.06 -5.94 23.53
N THR A 172 -17.80 -6.50 24.70
CA THR A 172 -17.42 -5.75 25.92
C THR A 172 -15.89 -5.63 26.14
N ASP A 173 -15.08 -6.27 25.30
CA ASP A 173 -13.62 -6.35 25.39
C ASP A 173 -12.88 -5.47 24.37
N CYS A 174 -13.60 -4.61 23.65
CA CYS A 174 -13.04 -3.71 22.65
C CYS A 174 -12.43 -2.43 23.26
N THR A 175 -11.28 -2.03 22.76
CA THR A 175 -10.55 -0.81 23.16
C THR A 175 -10.91 0.42 22.31
N ALA A 176 -11.61 0.24 21.19
CA ALA A 176 -12.31 1.30 20.46
C ALA A 176 -13.59 0.76 19.79
N ASN A 177 -14.45 1.65 19.32
CA ASN A 177 -15.71 1.32 18.66
C ASN A 177 -15.90 2.14 17.38
N ILE A 178 -16.43 1.50 16.34
CA ILE A 178 -16.96 2.09 15.12
C ILE A 178 -18.43 1.68 15.01
N ILE A 179 -19.31 2.56 14.55
CA ILE A 179 -20.72 2.27 14.25
C ILE A 179 -20.85 2.09 12.74
N ALA A 180 -21.39 0.96 12.29
CA ALA A 180 -21.74 0.76 10.89
C ALA A 180 -23.23 1.06 10.67
N GLN A 181 -23.52 2.11 9.91
CA GLN A 181 -24.88 2.58 9.65
C GLN A 181 -25.16 2.79 8.16
N THR A 182 -26.44 2.87 7.81
CA THR A 182 -26.89 2.97 6.41
C THR A 182 -27.08 4.41 5.97
N THR A 183 -26.65 4.74 4.76
CA THR A 183 -27.00 5.98 4.05
C THR A 183 -27.66 5.67 2.70
N THR A 184 -28.06 6.67 1.94
CA THR A 184 -28.61 6.52 0.58
C THR A 184 -27.48 6.47 -0.47
N GLY A 185 -27.73 5.81 -1.60
CA GLY A 185 -26.76 5.72 -2.71
C GLY A 185 -25.97 4.41 -2.75
N THR A 186 -24.90 4.37 -3.54
CA THR A 186 -24.10 3.17 -3.86
C THR A 186 -22.61 3.37 -3.56
N GLY A 187 -22.29 4.02 -2.43
CA GLY A 187 -20.90 4.25 -1.98
C GLY A 187 -20.84 4.21 -0.46
N GLY A 188 -19.70 4.56 0.11
CA GLY A 188 -19.55 4.74 1.55
C GLY A 188 -19.16 6.16 1.93
N SER A 189 -19.06 6.42 3.24
CA SER A 189 -18.30 7.52 3.81
C SER A 189 -17.91 7.23 5.26
N ALA A 190 -16.74 7.67 5.66
CA ALA A 190 -16.16 7.53 6.98
C ALA A 190 -15.56 8.87 7.41
N GLY A 191 -14.34 8.85 7.95
CA GLY A 191 -13.60 10.01 8.42
C GLY A 191 -12.29 9.55 9.03
N PHE A 192 -11.43 10.48 9.42
CA PHE A 192 -10.07 10.16 9.90
C PHE A 192 -9.97 9.98 11.41
N PRO A 193 -8.94 9.26 11.91
CA PRO A 193 -8.61 9.21 13.32
C PRO A 193 -8.46 10.59 13.96
N SER A 194 -8.67 10.65 15.27
CA SER A 194 -8.34 11.82 16.10
C SER A 194 -8.02 11.36 17.52
N ASN A 195 -7.14 12.07 18.23
CA ASN A 195 -6.71 11.75 19.59
C ASN A 195 -6.21 10.29 19.76
N GLY A 196 -5.68 9.68 18.69
CA GLY A 196 -5.26 8.27 18.66
C GLY A 196 -6.40 7.24 18.66
N GLN A 197 -7.66 7.64 18.47
CA GLN A 197 -8.81 6.74 18.30
C GLN A 197 -9.21 6.66 16.82
N PRO A 198 -9.73 5.51 16.34
CA PRO A 198 -10.31 5.43 15.00
C PRO A 198 -11.55 6.34 14.88
N TYR A 199 -11.90 6.72 13.66
CA TYR A 199 -13.13 7.45 13.42
C TYR A 199 -14.36 6.58 13.74
N GLY A 200 -15.30 7.13 14.50
CA GLY A 200 -16.33 6.33 15.19
C GLY A 200 -17.50 5.86 14.32
N ILE A 201 -17.59 6.21 13.04
CA ILE A 201 -18.75 5.92 12.18
C ILE A 201 -18.31 5.55 10.76
N ILE A 202 -18.91 4.51 10.18
CA ILE A 202 -18.94 4.29 8.72
C ILE A 202 -20.39 4.31 8.24
N ASN A 203 -20.66 5.06 7.18
CA ASN A 203 -21.95 5.15 6.51
C ASN A 203 -21.88 4.37 5.20
N ILE A 204 -22.76 3.40 4.99
CA ILE A 204 -22.73 2.53 3.81
C ILE A 204 -24.04 2.66 3.04
N GLY A 205 -23.95 2.93 1.74
CA GLY A 205 -25.08 3.18 0.86
C GLY A 205 -25.95 1.93 0.63
N THR A 206 -27.24 2.03 0.93
CA THR A 206 -28.20 0.90 0.80
C THR A 206 -28.36 0.37 -0.62
N GLY A 207 -27.96 1.13 -1.64
CA GLY A 207 -27.92 0.67 -3.03
C GLY A 207 -26.87 -0.43 -3.27
N LEU A 208 -25.86 -0.56 -2.41
CA LEU A 208 -24.87 -1.65 -2.48
C LEU A 208 -25.49 -3.03 -2.23
N ASP A 209 -26.68 -3.12 -1.62
CA ASP A 209 -27.39 -4.40 -1.45
C ASP A 209 -27.82 -5.05 -2.80
N SER A 210 -27.74 -4.28 -3.90
CA SER A 210 -27.92 -4.79 -5.27
C SER A 210 -26.65 -5.35 -5.94
N TYR A 211 -25.49 -5.24 -5.29
CA TYR A 211 -24.18 -5.71 -5.78
C TYR A 211 -23.77 -7.06 -5.14
N SER A 212 -22.60 -7.60 -5.52
CA SER A 212 -22.03 -8.80 -4.89
C SER A 212 -21.58 -8.54 -3.45
N ALA A 213 -21.47 -9.61 -2.66
CA ALA A 213 -20.88 -9.53 -1.32
C ALA A 213 -19.46 -8.93 -1.36
N ASP A 214 -18.66 -9.32 -2.35
CA ASP A 214 -17.28 -8.87 -2.59
C ASP A 214 -17.17 -7.35 -2.84
N VAL A 215 -18.16 -6.75 -3.52
CA VAL A 215 -18.24 -5.29 -3.73
C VAL A 215 -18.70 -4.57 -2.46
N ASN A 216 -19.59 -5.20 -1.68
CA ASN A 216 -19.99 -4.68 -0.36
C ASN A 216 -18.82 -4.71 0.63
N GLU A 217 -18.08 -5.82 0.65
CA GLU A 217 -16.82 -5.97 1.37
C GLU A 217 -15.85 -4.87 0.95
N HIS A 218 -15.57 -4.68 -0.34
CA HIS A 218 -14.62 -3.67 -0.80
C HIS A 218 -14.92 -2.27 -0.27
N VAL A 219 -16.18 -1.80 -0.38
CA VAL A 219 -16.55 -0.49 0.15
C VAL A 219 -16.41 -0.44 1.68
N ILE A 220 -16.82 -1.49 2.40
CA ILE A 220 -16.70 -1.51 3.88
C ILE A 220 -15.23 -1.56 4.32
N THR A 221 -14.39 -2.34 3.64
CA THR A 221 -12.94 -2.43 3.88
C THR A 221 -12.25 -1.08 3.64
N HIS A 222 -12.65 -0.38 2.59
CA HIS A 222 -12.22 0.98 2.24
C HIS A 222 -12.62 2.00 3.31
N GLU A 223 -13.89 2.05 3.73
CA GLU A 223 -14.36 2.97 4.78
C GLU A 223 -13.69 2.72 6.14
N LEU A 224 -13.46 1.45 6.49
CA LEU A 224 -12.66 1.10 7.67
C LEU A 224 -11.20 1.55 7.53
N GLY A 225 -10.68 1.63 6.30
CA GLY A 225 -9.35 2.14 5.97
C GLY A 225 -9.21 3.62 6.30
N HIS A 226 -10.17 4.44 5.85
CA HIS A 226 -10.30 5.83 6.27
C HIS A 226 -10.42 5.96 7.78
N ALA A 227 -11.28 5.14 8.42
CA ALA A 227 -11.48 5.16 9.87
C ALA A 227 -10.21 4.84 10.68
N ILE A 228 -9.21 4.19 10.07
CA ILE A 228 -7.88 3.98 10.65
C ILE A 228 -6.77 4.83 10.00
N GLY A 229 -7.10 5.84 9.17
CA GLY A 229 -6.17 6.89 8.75
C GLY A 229 -5.56 6.75 7.35
N PHE A 230 -5.97 5.78 6.54
CA PHE A 230 -5.62 5.74 5.12
C PHE A 230 -6.33 6.86 4.35
N ARG A 231 -5.61 7.51 3.44
CA ARG A 231 -6.16 8.36 2.37
C ARG A 231 -6.18 7.58 1.05
N HIS A 232 -6.79 8.15 0.01
CA HIS A 232 -6.76 7.54 -1.31
C HIS A 232 -5.35 7.39 -1.90
N SER A 233 -5.15 6.28 -2.60
CA SER A 233 -3.94 5.97 -3.36
C SER A 233 -3.79 6.89 -4.59
N ASP A 234 -4.89 7.24 -5.25
CA ASP A 234 -4.97 8.20 -6.35
C ASP A 234 -5.45 9.60 -5.93
N TYR A 235 -5.24 9.98 -4.66
CA TYR A 235 -5.62 11.30 -4.13
C TYR A 235 -5.14 12.48 -5.01
N TYR A 236 -3.95 12.39 -5.62
CA TYR A 236 -3.39 13.43 -6.48
C TYR A 236 -3.99 13.48 -7.89
N ASN A 237 -4.75 12.47 -8.31
CA ASN A 237 -5.43 12.42 -9.60
C ASN A 237 -6.54 11.35 -9.63
N ARG A 238 -7.72 11.73 -9.16
CA ARG A 238 -8.91 10.88 -9.09
C ARG A 238 -9.44 10.41 -10.45
N SER A 239 -8.97 10.99 -11.57
CA SER A 239 -9.35 10.50 -12.90
C SER A 239 -8.84 9.09 -13.19
N ILE A 240 -7.85 8.61 -12.44
CA ILE A 240 -7.32 7.25 -12.51
C ILE A 240 -8.43 6.25 -12.19
N SER A 241 -9.03 6.30 -10.99
CA SER A 241 -10.11 5.38 -10.62
C SER A 241 -11.49 5.83 -11.10
N CYS A 242 -11.81 7.12 -10.96
CA CYS A 242 -13.17 7.65 -11.16
C CYS A 242 -13.51 8.02 -12.61
N ASN A 243 -12.53 8.07 -13.54
CA ASN A 243 -12.69 8.63 -14.90
C ASN A 243 -13.20 10.10 -14.93
N ILE A 244 -13.15 10.79 -13.79
CA ILE A 244 -13.52 12.20 -13.60
C ILE A 244 -12.36 12.87 -12.88
N GLY A 245 -11.92 14.03 -13.36
CA GLY A 245 -10.79 14.77 -12.80
C GLY A 245 -11.06 15.37 -11.43
N GLY A 246 -9.96 15.59 -10.70
CA GLY A 246 -9.92 16.14 -9.35
C GLY A 246 -8.70 15.60 -8.61
N ASP A 247 -8.27 16.32 -7.60
CA ASP A 247 -7.22 15.95 -6.66
C ASP A 247 -7.66 16.35 -5.24
N GLU A 248 -7.14 15.65 -4.24
CA GLU A 248 -7.44 15.81 -2.82
C GLU A 248 -6.24 16.41 -2.06
N GLY A 249 -5.18 16.82 -2.77
CA GLY A 249 -4.12 17.65 -2.20
C GLY A 249 -2.72 17.41 -2.73
N GLU A 250 -1.79 18.19 -2.17
CA GLU A 250 -0.36 18.14 -2.46
C GLU A 250 0.36 17.07 -1.62
N ALA A 251 1.42 16.46 -2.15
CA ALA A 251 2.19 15.43 -1.46
C ALA A 251 3.03 16.02 -0.31
N GLY A 252 3.10 15.32 0.84
CA GLY A 252 3.92 15.75 1.99
C GLY A 252 3.24 16.81 2.87
N VAL A 253 1.98 17.17 2.58
CA VAL A 253 1.16 18.03 3.45
C VAL A 253 -0.17 17.31 3.64
N GLY A 254 -0.45 16.84 4.87
CA GLY A 254 -1.65 16.04 5.20
C GLY A 254 -1.76 14.65 4.51
N ALA A 255 -0.90 14.36 3.54
CA ALA A 255 -0.77 13.09 2.83
C ALA A 255 0.70 12.65 2.88
N ILE A 256 1.01 11.68 3.74
CA ILE A 256 2.37 11.14 3.95
C ILE A 256 2.53 9.80 3.23
N HIS A 257 3.60 9.65 2.42
CA HIS A 257 3.97 8.41 1.73
C HIS A 257 4.12 7.24 2.70
N ILE A 258 3.65 6.04 2.33
CA ILE A 258 3.95 4.81 3.06
C ILE A 258 5.12 4.05 2.38
N PRO A 259 6.31 3.98 3.01
CA PRO A 259 7.48 3.31 2.46
C PRO A 259 7.25 1.84 2.07
N GLY A 260 7.82 1.45 0.92
CA GLY A 260 7.71 0.10 0.37
C GLY A 260 6.54 -0.10 -0.60
N THR A 261 5.67 0.89 -0.72
CA THR A 261 4.62 0.96 -1.74
C THR A 261 5.16 1.60 -3.03
N PRO A 262 4.45 1.51 -4.18
CA PRO A 262 4.84 2.17 -5.44
C PRO A 262 4.81 3.72 -5.39
N THR A 263 4.74 4.39 -6.55
CA THR A 263 4.72 5.87 -6.66
C THR A 263 3.69 6.45 -7.67
N THR A 264 2.91 5.60 -8.33
CA THR A 264 1.92 5.95 -9.37
C THR A 264 0.72 5.00 -9.38
N ALA A 265 -0.45 5.48 -8.96
CA ALA A 265 -1.66 4.68 -8.82
C ALA A 265 -2.18 4.10 -10.15
N THR A 266 -2.86 2.96 -10.06
CA THR A 266 -3.50 2.27 -11.19
C THR A 266 -4.92 1.83 -10.84
N VAL A 267 -5.77 1.62 -11.84
CA VAL A 267 -7.21 1.33 -11.65
C VAL A 267 -7.42 -0.05 -11.02
N GLY A 268 -7.87 -0.08 -9.76
CA GLY A 268 -7.97 -1.30 -8.96
C GLY A 268 -6.60 -1.82 -8.50
N GLY A 269 -5.60 -0.93 -8.41
CA GLY A 269 -4.27 -1.24 -7.87
C GLY A 269 -4.20 -1.18 -6.35
N SER A 270 -5.25 -0.67 -5.70
CA SER A 270 -5.40 -0.55 -4.25
C SER A 270 -6.89 -0.59 -3.88
N VAL A 271 -7.22 -1.14 -2.70
CA VAL A 271 -8.56 -0.99 -2.12
C VAL A 271 -8.88 0.48 -1.82
N MET A 272 -7.86 1.30 -1.55
CA MET A 272 -7.98 2.75 -1.36
C MET A 272 -7.94 3.54 -2.68
N ASN A 273 -8.49 3.02 -3.78
CA ASN A 273 -8.76 3.85 -4.97
C ASN A 273 -10.01 4.71 -4.73
N SER A 274 -10.00 5.99 -5.13
CA SER A 274 -11.12 6.93 -4.90
C SER A 274 -12.47 6.54 -5.52
N CYS A 275 -12.50 5.56 -6.42
CA CYS A 275 -13.71 4.96 -6.94
C CYS A 275 -13.52 3.46 -7.16
N PHE A 276 -14.43 2.67 -6.58
CA PHE A 276 -14.56 1.24 -6.81
C PHE A 276 -15.30 0.93 -8.13
N ARG A 277 -15.13 -0.28 -8.67
CA ARG A 277 -15.87 -0.80 -9.84
C ARG A 277 -16.88 -1.87 -9.42
N SER A 278 -17.81 -2.22 -10.30
CA SER A 278 -18.77 -3.32 -10.06
C SER A 278 -18.16 -4.74 -10.08
N THR A 279 -16.83 -4.85 -10.00
CA THR A 279 -16.05 -6.10 -10.13
C THR A 279 -14.93 -6.18 -9.10
N GLU A 280 -14.97 -5.40 -8.02
CA GLU A 280 -13.98 -5.52 -6.94
C GLU A 280 -14.20 -6.78 -6.11
N THR A 281 -13.12 -7.23 -5.47
CA THR A 281 -13.06 -8.47 -4.67
C THR A 281 -13.03 -8.24 -3.17
N GLY A 282 -12.89 -7.00 -2.69
CA GLY A 282 -12.66 -6.68 -1.27
C GLY A 282 -11.23 -6.95 -0.77
N GLU A 283 -10.63 -8.03 -1.23
CA GLU A 283 -9.25 -8.47 -0.94
C GLU A 283 -8.18 -7.37 -1.05
N TRP A 284 -7.27 -7.31 -0.08
CA TRP A 284 -6.11 -6.40 -0.12
C TRP A 284 -5.11 -6.76 -1.24
N THR A 285 -4.61 -5.74 -1.94
CA THR A 285 -3.47 -5.93 -2.83
C THR A 285 -2.17 -6.07 -2.04
N ALA A 286 -1.11 -6.60 -2.67
CA ALA A 286 0.21 -6.65 -2.04
C ALA A 286 0.75 -5.27 -1.63
N THR A 287 0.30 -4.18 -2.27
CA THR A 287 0.67 -2.80 -1.88
C THR A 287 -0.08 -2.35 -0.64
N ASP A 288 -1.38 -2.66 -0.55
CA ASP A 288 -2.19 -2.37 0.64
C ASP A 288 -1.70 -3.16 1.86
N ILE A 289 -1.37 -4.45 1.69
CA ILE A 289 -0.78 -5.28 2.76
C ILE A 289 0.54 -4.69 3.24
N THR A 290 1.37 -4.17 2.34
CA THR A 290 2.62 -3.47 2.71
C THR A 290 2.30 -2.22 3.53
N ALA A 291 1.30 -1.46 3.11
CA ALA A 291 0.90 -0.23 3.76
C ALA A 291 0.28 -0.45 5.16
N LEU A 292 -0.60 -1.45 5.30
CA LEU A 292 -1.18 -1.91 6.57
C LEU A 292 -0.12 -2.39 7.54
N ASN A 293 0.88 -3.13 7.06
CA ASN A 293 1.99 -3.58 7.90
C ASN A 293 2.95 -2.45 8.29
N PHE A 294 3.07 -1.39 7.49
CA PHE A 294 3.87 -0.22 7.87
C PHE A 294 3.20 0.60 8.98
N LEU A 295 1.90 0.92 8.85
CA LEU A 295 1.18 1.71 9.87
C LEU A 295 0.81 0.89 11.12
N TYR A 296 0.33 -0.33 10.91
CA TYR A 296 -0.33 -1.14 11.94
C TYR A 296 0.26 -2.55 12.07
N GLY A 297 1.44 -2.80 11.51
CA GLY A 297 2.19 -4.05 11.70
C GLY A 297 2.32 -4.42 13.18
N GLY A 298 2.08 -5.70 13.47
CA GLY A 298 1.79 -6.22 14.81
C GLY A 298 2.92 -6.13 15.85
N GLY A 299 3.20 -4.95 16.39
CA GLY A 299 3.87 -4.77 17.70
C GLY A 299 3.13 -5.42 18.88
N GLY A 300 1.97 -6.04 18.63
CA GLY A 300 1.25 -6.94 19.52
C GLY A 300 0.61 -8.07 18.70
N GLY A 301 1.42 -8.99 18.19
CA GLY A 301 0.94 -10.12 17.37
C GLY A 301 2.06 -10.87 16.63
N VAL A 302 3.08 -10.13 16.19
CA VAL A 302 4.30 -10.67 15.57
C VAL A 302 5.09 -11.46 16.62
N GLN A 303 4.90 -12.79 16.62
CA GLN A 303 5.56 -13.70 17.55
C GLN A 303 7.09 -13.60 17.41
N SER A 304 7.81 -13.88 18.49
CA SER A 304 9.28 -13.93 18.46
C SER A 304 9.76 -14.88 17.36
N CYS A 305 10.80 -14.53 16.61
CA CYS A 305 11.40 -15.47 15.66
C CYS A 305 11.85 -16.78 16.32
N SER A 306 12.08 -16.78 17.65
CA SER A 306 12.38 -17.98 18.43
C SER A 306 11.18 -18.92 18.70
N SER A 307 9.94 -18.51 18.43
CA SER A 307 8.76 -19.38 18.53
C SER A 307 8.48 -20.16 17.23
N TYR A 308 9.12 -19.76 16.12
CA TYR A 308 8.98 -20.45 14.84
C TYR A 308 10.10 -21.50 14.68
N SER A 309 9.74 -22.67 14.16
CA SER A 309 10.70 -23.63 13.63
C SER A 309 10.68 -23.56 12.11
N PHE A 310 11.60 -22.82 11.51
CA PHE A 310 11.60 -22.56 10.07
C PHE A 310 11.81 -23.84 9.24
N THR A 311 12.50 -24.84 9.80
CA THR A 311 12.59 -26.20 9.24
C THR A 311 11.23 -26.88 8.98
N SER A 312 10.15 -26.48 9.67
CA SER A 312 8.80 -27.04 9.46
C SER A 312 8.10 -26.50 8.20
N TYR A 313 8.62 -25.41 7.61
CA TYR A 313 8.07 -24.78 6.41
C TYR A 313 8.78 -25.23 5.11
N ARG A 314 9.71 -26.20 5.18
CA ARG A 314 10.44 -26.74 4.02
C ARG A 314 9.51 -27.08 2.86
N GLY A 315 9.86 -26.62 1.66
CA GLY A 315 9.07 -26.80 0.44
C GLY A 315 8.02 -25.70 0.20
N GLN A 316 7.68 -24.87 1.19
CA GLN A 316 6.81 -23.69 1.03
C GLN A 316 7.60 -22.49 0.48
N ASN A 317 8.37 -22.70 -0.58
CA ASN A 317 9.30 -21.71 -1.12
C ASN A 317 8.56 -20.43 -1.55
N GLY A 318 9.09 -19.27 -1.20
CA GLY A 318 8.44 -17.96 -1.38
C GLY A 318 7.47 -17.57 -0.27
N ARG A 319 7.09 -18.47 0.66
CA ARG A 319 6.28 -18.11 1.82
C ARG A 319 7.04 -17.10 2.68
N GLN A 320 6.39 -15.98 2.99
CA GLN A 320 6.90 -14.97 3.90
C GLN A 320 6.28 -15.13 5.30
N ILE A 321 7.09 -14.89 6.33
CA ILE A 321 6.75 -15.00 7.75
C ILE A 321 7.38 -13.80 8.47
N THR A 322 6.56 -12.88 8.97
CA THR A 322 7.02 -11.75 9.78
C THR A 322 7.12 -12.17 11.25
N CYS A 323 8.30 -11.99 11.86
CA CYS A 323 8.57 -12.35 13.26
C CYS A 323 9.44 -11.26 13.94
N SER A 324 9.47 -11.26 15.28
CA SER A 324 10.13 -10.22 16.08
C SER A 324 11.41 -10.70 16.74
N CYS A 325 12.39 -9.80 16.85
CA CYS A 325 13.67 -10.02 17.51
C CYS A 325 13.89 -8.95 18.57
N THR A 326 13.87 -9.32 19.85
CA THR A 326 13.98 -8.36 20.97
C THR A 326 15.41 -8.14 21.46
N THR A 327 16.29 -9.13 21.30
CA THR A 327 17.73 -9.03 21.51
C THR A 327 18.46 -10.00 20.56
N LEU A 328 19.77 -9.79 20.37
CA LEU A 328 20.65 -10.77 19.74
C LEU A 328 20.77 -12.03 20.61
N GLY A 329 19.82 -12.95 20.45
CA GLY A 329 19.97 -14.34 20.87
C GLY A 329 21.12 -14.98 20.10
N GLY A 330 22.27 -15.09 20.74
CA GLY A 330 23.44 -15.74 20.16
C GLY A 330 23.14 -17.18 19.76
N GLY A 331 23.69 -17.60 18.63
CA GLY A 331 23.47 -18.93 18.07
C GLY A 331 24.24 -19.11 16.78
N ALA A 332 24.33 -20.36 16.31
CA ALA A 332 24.99 -20.65 15.05
C ALA A 332 24.14 -20.17 13.86
N VAL A 333 24.83 -19.63 12.86
CA VAL A 333 24.25 -19.22 11.59
C VAL A 333 25.15 -19.74 10.49
N TRP A 334 24.54 -20.37 9.48
CA TRP A 334 25.23 -20.97 8.36
C TRP A 334 24.77 -20.34 7.05
N GLY A 335 25.73 -19.86 6.26
CA GLY A 335 25.43 -19.13 5.02
C GLY A 335 25.44 -17.61 5.15
N THR A 336 25.04 -16.96 4.08
CA THR A 336 25.18 -15.51 3.82
C THR A 336 24.13 -15.12 2.79
N ASP A 337 23.24 -14.18 3.13
CA ASP A 337 22.04 -13.71 2.41
C ASP A 337 20.95 -14.77 2.16
N LEU A 338 21.39 -16.00 1.94
CA LEU A 338 20.66 -17.24 2.07
C LEU A 338 21.30 -18.08 3.19
N TYR A 339 20.50 -18.43 4.19
CA TYR A 339 20.93 -19.13 5.39
C TYR A 339 20.23 -20.48 5.48
N THR A 340 20.82 -21.46 6.18
CA THR A 340 20.09 -22.71 6.49
C THR A 340 18.87 -22.41 7.36
N ASP A 341 17.77 -23.12 7.15
CA ASP A 341 16.50 -22.90 7.87
C ASP A 341 16.49 -23.35 9.36
N ASP A 342 17.62 -23.82 9.87
CA ASP A 342 17.90 -24.07 11.29
C ASP A 342 18.84 -23.02 11.91
N SER A 343 19.30 -22.03 11.14
CA SER A 343 20.12 -20.91 11.62
C SER A 343 19.38 -20.06 12.66
N ALA A 344 20.12 -19.47 13.60
CA ALA A 344 19.60 -18.51 14.58
C ALA A 344 19.07 -17.22 13.89
N VAL A 345 17.77 -17.20 13.59
CA VAL A 345 17.12 -16.24 12.68
C VAL A 345 17.39 -14.77 13.00
N CYS A 346 17.32 -14.36 14.27
CA CYS A 346 17.63 -12.97 14.65
C CYS A 346 19.10 -12.60 14.40
N THR A 347 20.03 -13.51 14.66
CA THR A 347 21.46 -13.30 14.39
C THR A 347 21.74 -13.31 12.88
N ALA A 348 21.04 -14.15 12.11
CA ALA A 348 21.10 -14.15 10.65
C ALA A 348 20.50 -12.88 10.03
N ALA A 349 19.42 -12.33 10.60
CA ALA A 349 18.79 -11.09 10.16
C ALA A 349 19.68 -9.87 10.40
N VAL A 350 20.37 -9.79 11.54
CA VAL A 350 21.39 -8.77 11.79
C VAL A 350 22.58 -8.94 10.83
N HIS A 351 23.06 -10.17 10.62
CA HIS A 351 24.12 -10.44 9.65
C HIS A 351 23.73 -9.97 8.23
N ALA A 352 22.50 -10.23 7.79
CA ALA A 352 21.96 -9.77 6.52
C ALA A 352 21.74 -8.25 6.43
N GLY A 353 21.80 -7.52 7.54
CA GLY A 353 21.45 -6.09 7.60
C GLY A 353 19.95 -5.81 7.53
N ALA A 354 19.10 -6.83 7.67
CA ALA A 354 17.65 -6.69 7.63
C ALA A 354 17.07 -6.04 8.90
N ILE A 355 17.78 -6.14 10.03
CA ILE A 355 17.48 -5.44 11.30
C ILE A 355 18.78 -4.98 11.97
N PRO A 356 18.75 -3.91 12.79
CA PRO A 356 19.91 -3.51 13.59
C PRO A 356 20.20 -4.49 14.74
N ALA A 357 21.41 -4.43 15.30
CA ALA A 357 21.82 -5.28 16.43
C ALA A 357 20.99 -5.10 17.71
N SER A 358 20.22 -4.02 17.82
CA SER A 358 19.23 -3.78 18.87
C SER A 358 17.95 -4.60 18.73
N GLY A 359 17.78 -5.35 17.64
CA GLY A 359 16.55 -6.06 17.31
C GLY A 359 15.58 -5.22 16.47
N GLY A 360 14.39 -5.78 16.25
CA GLY A 360 13.34 -5.23 15.39
C GLY A 360 12.41 -6.33 14.85
N THR A 361 11.44 -5.92 14.02
CA THR A 361 10.61 -6.85 13.23
C THR A 361 11.35 -7.23 11.95
N VAL A 362 11.31 -8.51 11.56
CA VAL A 362 11.91 -8.99 10.32
C VAL A 362 10.96 -9.93 9.57
N THR A 363 10.90 -9.82 8.24
CA THR A 363 10.17 -10.75 7.38
C THR A 363 11.11 -11.78 6.78
N VAL A 364 10.92 -13.03 7.15
CA VAL A 364 11.67 -14.21 6.69
C VAL A 364 10.95 -14.81 5.48
N THR A 365 11.67 -15.04 4.40
CA THR A 365 11.19 -15.77 3.21
C THR A 365 11.78 -17.18 3.22
N ILE A 366 10.92 -18.20 3.13
CA ILE A 366 11.30 -19.60 2.96
C ILE A 366 11.86 -19.81 1.55
N GLN A 367 12.96 -20.55 1.44
CA GLN A 367 13.70 -20.73 0.19
C GLN A 367 14.13 -22.20 -0.01
N PRO A 368 14.38 -22.64 -1.26
CA PRO A 368 14.88 -23.98 -1.53
C PRO A 368 16.23 -24.23 -0.85
N GLY A 369 16.44 -25.48 -0.41
CA GLY A 369 17.73 -25.93 0.10
C GLY A 369 18.84 -25.88 -0.95
N GLN A 370 20.07 -25.58 -0.52
CA GLN A 370 21.26 -25.51 -1.37
C GLN A 370 22.21 -26.69 -1.16
N ASN A 371 23.06 -26.95 -2.15
CA ASN A 371 24.16 -27.93 -2.07
C ASN A 371 25.36 -27.43 -1.24
N SER A 372 25.41 -26.13 -0.91
CA SER A 372 26.48 -25.49 -0.13
C SER A 372 26.06 -24.10 0.32
N TYR A 373 26.50 -23.67 1.50
CA TYR A 373 26.29 -22.33 2.04
C TYR A 373 27.64 -21.71 2.38
N THR A 374 27.87 -20.46 1.98
CA THR A 374 29.13 -19.74 2.24
C THR A 374 28.96 -18.81 3.45
N GLY A 375 29.78 -18.99 4.48
CA GLY A 375 29.83 -18.07 5.61
C GLY A 375 30.60 -16.79 5.29
N SER A 376 30.30 -15.70 6.00
CA SER A 376 31.05 -14.44 5.89
C SER A 376 30.94 -13.62 7.18
N THR A 377 31.55 -12.43 7.21
CA THR A 377 31.41 -11.48 8.31
C THR A 377 30.77 -10.20 7.78
N ARG A 378 29.61 -9.81 8.32
CA ARG A 378 28.88 -8.59 7.98
C ARG A 378 28.13 -8.05 9.20
N ASN A 379 27.95 -6.73 9.28
CA ASN A 379 27.14 -6.09 10.33
C ASN A 379 27.54 -6.49 11.76
N GLY A 380 28.83 -6.77 11.99
CA GLY A 380 29.37 -7.23 13.28
C GLY A 380 29.16 -8.72 13.61
N VAL A 381 28.48 -9.48 12.75
CA VAL A 381 28.22 -10.92 12.91
C VAL A 381 29.10 -11.73 11.95
N THR A 382 29.60 -12.87 12.41
CA THR A 382 30.32 -13.86 11.58
C THR A 382 29.52 -15.15 11.48
N THR A 383 29.32 -15.65 10.27
CA THR A 383 28.60 -16.90 9.98
C THR A 383 29.54 -17.99 9.46
N SER A 384 29.13 -19.25 9.60
CA SER A 384 29.89 -20.41 9.13
C SER A 384 29.50 -20.81 7.72
N SER A 385 30.44 -21.38 6.96
CA SER A 385 30.10 -22.15 5.76
C SER A 385 29.50 -23.51 6.15
N TYR A 386 28.68 -24.09 5.27
CA TYR A 386 28.09 -25.42 5.46
C TYR A 386 27.91 -26.18 4.14
N GLY A 387 27.72 -27.49 4.24
CA GLY A 387 27.47 -28.37 3.10
C GLY A 387 26.03 -28.33 2.59
N ALA A 388 25.58 -29.40 1.93
CA ALA A 388 24.22 -29.51 1.43
C ALA A 388 23.20 -29.55 2.57
N TRP A 389 22.09 -28.82 2.43
CA TRP A 389 21.03 -28.74 3.43
C TRP A 389 19.66 -28.47 2.79
N SER A 390 18.62 -29.11 3.32
CA SER A 390 17.34 -29.33 2.62
C SER A 390 16.39 -28.13 2.54
N GLY A 391 16.65 -27.03 3.24
CA GLY A 391 15.81 -25.83 3.22
C GLY A 391 16.57 -24.59 3.68
N SER A 392 16.14 -23.43 3.19
CA SER A 392 16.83 -22.17 3.43
C SER A 392 15.87 -21.07 3.88
N ILE A 393 16.42 -20.02 4.47
CA ILE A 393 15.73 -18.76 4.74
C ILE A 393 16.52 -17.56 4.19
N SER A 394 15.81 -16.55 3.73
CA SER A 394 16.34 -15.22 3.38
C SER A 394 15.46 -14.14 4.02
N PHE A 395 15.89 -12.89 4.06
CA PHE A 395 15.10 -11.79 4.64
C PHE A 395 14.59 -10.83 3.57
N VAL A 396 13.43 -10.21 3.78
CA VAL A 396 12.93 -9.08 2.98
C VAL A 396 13.59 -7.79 3.48
N GLY A 397 13.76 -6.79 2.61
CA GLY A 397 14.37 -5.51 2.98
C GLY A 397 15.89 -5.55 3.13
N GLN A 398 16.59 -6.49 2.46
CA GLN A 398 18.05 -6.53 2.48
C GLN A 398 18.63 -5.25 1.87
N THR A 399 19.19 -4.42 2.74
CA THR A 399 20.01 -3.26 2.37
C THR A 399 21.38 -3.40 3.02
N PRO A 400 22.47 -2.95 2.39
CA PRO A 400 22.56 -2.30 1.09
C PRO A 400 22.90 -3.28 -0.06
N PRO A 401 22.94 -2.80 -1.32
CA PRO A 401 23.87 -3.31 -2.32
C PRO A 401 25.19 -3.83 -1.77
N PRO A 402 25.79 -4.91 -2.31
CA PRO A 402 27.17 -5.24 -2.00
C PRO A 402 28.05 -4.02 -2.36
N PRO A 403 28.83 -3.47 -1.41
CA PRO A 403 29.50 -2.17 -1.58
C PRO A 403 30.48 -2.16 -2.76
N SER A 404 31.01 -3.33 -3.12
CA SER A 404 31.57 -3.58 -4.44
C SER A 404 31.08 -4.91 -5.01
N CYS A 405 30.62 -4.89 -6.25
CA CYS A 405 30.33 -6.10 -7.04
C CYS A 405 31.60 -6.86 -7.49
N SER A 406 32.80 -6.30 -7.30
CA SER A 406 34.05 -6.90 -7.78
C SER A 406 34.62 -7.99 -6.86
N THR A 407 34.18 -8.04 -5.60
CA THR A 407 34.63 -8.99 -4.57
C THR A 407 33.49 -9.85 -4.03
N TYR A 408 32.31 -9.75 -4.65
CA TYR A 408 31.09 -10.39 -4.19
C TYR A 408 30.77 -11.62 -5.04
N SER A 409 30.50 -12.75 -4.38
CA SER A 409 30.09 -14.00 -5.03
C SER A 409 28.58 -14.15 -5.00
N PHE A 410 27.94 -14.16 -6.17
CA PHE A 410 26.48 -14.29 -6.32
C PHE A 410 25.99 -15.73 -6.16
N THR A 411 26.89 -16.69 -5.93
CA THR A 411 26.60 -18.07 -5.50
C THR A 411 25.68 -18.17 -4.28
N SER A 412 25.66 -17.15 -3.43
CA SER A 412 24.74 -16.98 -2.30
C SER A 412 23.26 -16.85 -2.71
N TYR A 413 22.98 -16.32 -3.90
CA TYR A 413 21.62 -16.06 -4.40
C TYR A 413 21.06 -17.20 -5.28
N ARG A 414 21.72 -18.36 -5.36
CA ARG A 414 21.29 -19.48 -6.20
C ARG A 414 19.83 -19.87 -5.97
N GLY A 415 19.07 -19.97 -7.06
CA GLY A 415 17.64 -20.28 -7.05
C GLY A 415 16.72 -19.06 -6.89
N GLN A 416 17.24 -17.88 -6.51
CA GLN A 416 16.47 -16.63 -6.44
C GLN A 416 16.37 -15.97 -7.84
N ASN A 417 15.95 -16.74 -8.84
CA ASN A 417 15.93 -16.30 -10.24
C ASN A 417 15.01 -15.09 -10.43
N GLY A 418 15.51 -14.05 -11.10
CA GLY A 418 14.82 -12.77 -11.28
C GLY A 418 15.13 -11.73 -10.20
N THR A 419 15.78 -12.09 -9.08
CA THR A 419 16.23 -11.12 -8.07
C THR A 419 17.22 -10.13 -8.69
N LYS A 420 16.89 -8.83 -8.60
CA LYS A 420 17.69 -7.72 -9.12
C LYS A 420 18.46 -7.06 -7.98
N ILE A 421 19.78 -7.14 -8.06
CA ILE A 421 20.72 -6.64 -7.05
C ILE A 421 21.45 -5.44 -7.64
N PRO A 422 21.03 -4.19 -7.33
CA PRO A 422 21.82 -3.02 -7.70
C PRO A 422 23.14 -3.04 -6.93
N CYS A 423 24.24 -2.63 -7.57
CA CYS A 423 25.55 -2.50 -6.94
C CYS A 423 26.44 -1.45 -7.63
N THR A 424 27.56 -1.15 -6.97
CA THR A 424 28.61 -0.25 -7.45
C THR A 424 29.86 -1.04 -7.84
N CYS A 425 30.51 -0.57 -8.91
CA CYS A 425 31.78 -1.06 -9.40
C CYS A 425 32.76 0.10 -9.46
N GLY A 426 33.94 -0.08 -8.84
CA GLY A 426 35.10 0.77 -9.11
C GLY A 426 35.72 0.47 -10.48
N ALA A 427 36.84 1.13 -10.79
CA ALA A 427 37.60 0.83 -12.00
C ALA A 427 38.13 -0.61 -11.97
N VAL A 428 37.96 -1.34 -13.07
CA VAL A 428 38.40 -2.74 -13.22
C VAL A 428 39.00 -2.98 -14.60
N SER A 429 40.08 -3.77 -14.64
CA SER A 429 40.78 -4.15 -15.88
C SER A 429 41.02 -5.65 -16.02
N SER A 430 40.81 -6.43 -14.96
CA SER A 430 41.01 -7.89 -14.96
C SER A 430 40.23 -8.56 -13.82
N GLY A 431 39.83 -9.81 -14.05
CA GLY A 431 39.13 -10.66 -13.10
C GLY A 431 38.61 -11.91 -13.81
N ALA A 432 38.38 -12.99 -13.05
CA ALA A 432 37.85 -14.22 -13.63
C ALA A 432 36.35 -14.07 -13.94
N VAL A 433 35.98 -14.39 -15.19
CA VAL A 433 34.60 -14.35 -15.69
C VAL A 433 34.42 -15.54 -16.62
N TRP A 434 33.34 -16.30 -16.44
CA TRP A 434 32.99 -17.44 -17.27
C TRP A 434 31.66 -17.20 -17.97
N GLY A 435 31.62 -17.42 -19.28
CA GLY A 435 30.45 -17.17 -20.12
C GLY A 435 30.42 -15.81 -20.81
N THR A 436 29.27 -15.51 -21.40
CA THR A 436 29.02 -14.38 -22.29
C THR A 436 27.53 -14.08 -22.27
N ASP A 437 27.15 -12.83 -21.99
CA ASP A 437 25.77 -12.32 -21.78
C ASP A 437 25.05 -12.94 -20.57
N ILE A 438 25.13 -14.25 -20.42
CA ILE A 438 24.87 -15.01 -19.19
C ILE A 438 26.23 -15.49 -18.66
N TYR A 439 26.53 -15.15 -17.41
CA TYR A 439 27.79 -15.49 -16.74
C TYR A 439 27.54 -16.43 -15.56
N THR A 440 28.54 -17.20 -15.14
CA THR A 440 28.44 -17.98 -13.90
C THR A 440 28.31 -17.04 -12.69
N ASP A 441 27.57 -17.45 -11.68
CA ASP A 441 27.32 -16.65 -10.47
C ASP A 441 28.52 -16.46 -9.52
N ASP A 442 29.65 -17.11 -9.79
CA ASP A 442 30.95 -16.89 -9.17
C ASP A 442 31.89 -15.98 -10.00
N SER A 443 31.43 -15.52 -11.18
CA SER A 443 32.16 -14.55 -12.01
C SER A 443 32.27 -13.19 -11.32
N ASN A 444 33.38 -12.47 -11.57
CA ASN A 444 33.53 -11.09 -11.15
C ASN A 444 32.51 -10.20 -11.88
N ALA A 445 31.44 -9.81 -11.20
CA ALA A 445 30.31 -9.10 -11.81
C ALA A 445 30.69 -7.74 -12.42
N CYS A 446 31.69 -7.04 -11.86
CA CYS A 446 32.17 -5.78 -12.44
C CYS A 446 32.93 -5.98 -13.75
N VAL A 447 33.81 -6.99 -13.82
CA VAL A 447 34.55 -7.32 -15.05
C VAL A 447 33.60 -7.89 -16.11
N ALA A 448 32.62 -8.68 -15.69
CA ALA A 448 31.54 -9.15 -16.56
C ALA A 448 30.65 -8.00 -17.06
N ALA A 449 30.44 -6.94 -16.27
CA ALA A 449 29.66 -5.76 -16.68
C ALA A 449 30.42 -4.93 -17.73
N VAL A 450 31.75 -4.80 -17.59
CA VAL A 450 32.61 -4.20 -18.64
C VAL A 450 32.60 -5.07 -19.90
N HIS A 451 32.77 -6.39 -19.78
CA HIS A 451 32.70 -7.32 -20.90
C HIS A 451 31.35 -7.23 -21.66
N ALA A 452 30.23 -7.18 -20.93
CA ALA A 452 28.89 -7.00 -21.48
C ALA A 452 28.64 -5.61 -22.10
N GLY A 453 29.51 -4.62 -21.85
CA GLY A 453 29.33 -3.24 -22.30
C GLY A 453 28.30 -2.45 -21.48
N VAL A 454 27.95 -2.94 -20.28
CA VAL A 454 26.96 -2.32 -19.38
C VAL A 454 27.57 -1.13 -18.62
N ILE A 455 28.87 -1.18 -18.30
CA ILE A 455 29.61 -0.07 -17.68
C ILE A 455 30.99 0.12 -18.36
N PRO A 456 31.57 1.33 -18.35
CA PRO A 456 32.95 1.53 -18.77
C PRO A 456 33.95 0.93 -17.77
N SER A 457 35.19 0.71 -18.20
CA SER A 457 36.28 0.18 -17.35
C SER A 457 36.67 1.07 -16.16
N SER A 458 36.25 2.34 -16.16
CA SER A 458 36.35 3.26 -15.02
C SER A 458 35.39 2.94 -13.86
N GLY A 459 34.45 2.00 -14.05
CA GLY A 459 33.42 1.66 -13.09
C GLY A 459 32.07 2.33 -13.35
N GLY A 460 31.10 2.10 -12.45
CA GLY A 460 29.73 2.58 -12.58
C GLY A 460 28.76 1.89 -11.63
N ARG A 461 27.45 2.15 -11.82
CA ARG A 461 26.37 1.38 -11.19
C ARG A 461 25.90 0.30 -12.17
N VAL A 462 25.64 -0.90 -11.67
CA VAL A 462 25.11 -2.04 -12.43
C VAL A 462 24.03 -2.74 -11.62
N VAL A 463 23.08 -3.38 -12.29
CA VAL A 463 22.12 -4.31 -11.68
C VAL A 463 22.50 -5.72 -12.08
N VAL A 464 22.82 -6.55 -11.10
CA VAL A 464 23.03 -7.98 -11.26
C VAL A 464 21.68 -8.67 -11.13
N THR A 465 21.23 -9.36 -12.17
CA THR A 465 20.00 -10.15 -12.13
C THR A 465 20.36 -11.63 -12.04
N ILE A 466 19.87 -12.30 -11.00
CA ILE A 466 20.10 -13.73 -10.80
C ILE A 466 19.32 -14.53 -11.84
N ALA A 467 19.96 -15.54 -12.43
CA ALA A 467 19.39 -16.36 -13.49
C ALA A 467 19.68 -17.86 -13.27
N PRO A 468 18.88 -18.77 -13.86
CA PRO A 468 19.12 -20.20 -13.75
C PRO A 468 20.51 -20.60 -14.25
N GLY A 469 21.09 -21.63 -13.63
CA GLY A 469 22.32 -22.27 -14.11
C GLY A 469 22.18 -22.83 -15.54
N GLN A 470 23.27 -22.85 -16.29
CA GLN A 470 23.33 -23.37 -17.66
C GLN A 470 24.13 -24.68 -17.72
N SER A 471 23.85 -25.50 -18.74
CA SER A 471 24.62 -26.72 -19.03
C SER A 471 26.01 -26.44 -19.63
N SER A 472 26.24 -25.24 -20.14
CA SER A 472 27.53 -24.76 -20.64
C SER A 472 27.56 -23.22 -20.71
N TYR A 473 28.77 -22.66 -20.63
CA TYR A 473 29.02 -21.22 -20.74
C TYR A 473 30.10 -20.99 -21.79
N THR A 474 29.84 -20.11 -22.75
CA THR A 474 30.74 -19.86 -23.90
C THR A 474 31.59 -18.60 -23.68
N ALA A 475 32.91 -18.72 -23.82
CA ALA A 475 33.84 -17.58 -23.84
C ALA A 475 33.57 -16.62 -25.01
N SER A 476 33.85 -15.33 -24.80
CA SER A 476 34.15 -14.42 -25.91
C SER A 476 35.11 -13.32 -25.47
N THR A 477 35.54 -12.50 -26.43
CA THR A 477 36.30 -11.27 -26.18
C THR A 477 35.45 -10.08 -26.59
N ARG A 478 35.08 -9.23 -25.64
CA ARG A 478 34.28 -8.02 -25.85
C ARG A 478 34.77 -6.91 -24.93
N ASN A 479 34.73 -5.66 -25.40
CA ASN A 479 35.06 -4.47 -24.62
C ASN A 479 36.44 -4.52 -23.91
N GLY A 480 37.43 -5.18 -24.53
CA GLY A 480 38.79 -5.34 -23.99
C GLY A 480 38.96 -6.45 -22.95
N ILE A 481 37.88 -7.16 -22.58
CA ILE A 481 37.91 -8.31 -21.67
C ILE A 481 37.75 -9.60 -22.46
N THR A 482 38.48 -10.65 -22.08
CA THR A 482 38.29 -12.03 -22.58
C THR A 482 37.79 -12.91 -21.44
N THR A 483 36.67 -13.59 -21.64
CA THR A 483 36.10 -14.53 -20.66
C THR A 483 36.52 -15.97 -20.94
N TYR A 484 36.24 -16.86 -20.00
CA TYR A 484 36.53 -18.30 -20.12
C TYR A 484 35.25 -19.09 -20.43
N SER A 485 35.41 -20.22 -21.13
CA SER A 485 34.31 -21.18 -21.28
C SER A 485 34.22 -22.06 -20.04
N TYR A 486 33.02 -22.54 -19.71
CA TYR A 486 32.81 -23.46 -18.59
C TYR A 486 31.75 -24.52 -18.93
N GLY A 487 31.77 -25.62 -18.17
CA GLY A 487 30.77 -26.69 -18.27
C GLY A 487 29.46 -26.33 -17.56
N ALA A 488 28.73 -27.34 -17.12
CA ALA A 488 27.50 -27.14 -16.36
C ALA A 488 27.77 -26.46 -15.01
N TRP A 489 26.94 -25.49 -14.65
CA TRP A 489 27.05 -24.74 -13.38
C TRP A 489 25.67 -24.42 -12.81
N SER A 490 25.57 -24.31 -11.48
CA SER A 490 24.27 -24.33 -10.78
C SER A 490 23.51 -23.01 -10.74
N GLY A 491 24.14 -21.89 -11.09
CA GLY A 491 23.51 -20.57 -11.09
C GLY A 491 24.23 -19.57 -11.98
N SER A 492 23.51 -18.57 -12.44
CA SER A 492 24.01 -17.58 -13.38
C SER A 492 23.68 -16.15 -12.93
N ILE A 493 24.39 -15.20 -13.52
CA ILE A 493 24.04 -13.78 -13.46
C ILE A 493 23.92 -13.20 -14.88
N THR A 494 22.99 -12.26 -15.04
CA THR A 494 22.91 -11.33 -16.18
C THR A 494 23.04 -9.90 -15.65
N LEU A 495 23.45 -8.98 -16.51
CA LEU A 495 23.87 -7.63 -16.09
C LEU A 495 23.13 -6.57 -16.90
N GLY A 496 22.65 -5.54 -16.22
CA GLY A 496 21.93 -4.43 -16.84
C GLY A 496 22.22 -3.09 -16.19
N LEU A 497 21.86 -2.02 -16.90
CA LEU A 497 21.75 -0.70 -16.29
C LEU A 497 20.55 -0.65 -15.32
N ARG A 498 20.55 0.35 -14.45
CA ARG A 498 19.51 0.55 -13.42
C ARG A 498 18.31 1.29 -13.98
#